data_AF-A0A091C6J9-F1
#
_entry.id   AF-A0A091C6J9-F1
#
_cell.length_a   1.000
_cell.length_b   1.000
_cell.length_c   1.000
_cell.angle_alpha   90.00
_cell.angle_beta   90.00
_cell.angle_gamma   90.00
#
_symmetry.space_group_name_H-M   'P 1'
#
loop_
_entity.id
_entity.type
_entity.pdbx_description
1 polymer ?
#
loop_
_entity_poly.entity_id
_entity_poly.type
_entity_poly.pdbx_seq_one_letter_code
_entity_poly.pdbx_strand_id
1 'polypeptide(L)'
;MDDYPVIGYAIAQGQELETPIDRETGGDYGFAVKKGQNPELLEMFNEALQEMERTGEYDQIVSSYVEDSDSATASESSTDESSLVGLLRNNYRVLLSGLWQTIALALISFALALIIGIIIGLFSVAPIKTLRGIASFYVDVIRGIPMMVLAFFIFFGLSDAIGITIPDFTAGIITLTLNASAYIAEIVRGGINAVPTGQMEASRSLGLTYNRTMQKNLFCLKQ
;
A
#
# COMPACT_ATOMS: atom_id res chain seq x y z
N MET A 1 0.52 -21.80 15.83
CA MET A 1 1.16 -20.49 15.58
C MET A 1 1.00 -19.69 16.86
N ASP A 2 2.11 -19.35 17.53
CA ASP A 2 2.12 -18.69 18.85
C ASP A 2 1.72 -17.20 18.83
N ASP A 3 1.01 -16.79 17.78
CA ASP A 3 0.69 -15.38 17.50
C ASP A 3 -0.54 -14.88 18.28
N TYR A 4 -1.27 -15.78 18.95
CA TYR A 4 -2.51 -15.46 19.67
C TYR A 4 -2.37 -14.28 20.66
N PRO A 5 -1.39 -14.25 21.59
CA PRO A 5 -1.25 -13.13 22.53
C PRO A 5 -0.91 -11.81 21.83
N VAL A 6 -0.18 -11.84 20.71
CA VAL A 6 0.19 -10.65 19.95
C VAL A 6 -1.02 -10.09 19.18
N ILE A 7 -1.77 -10.96 18.53
CA ILE A 7 -2.99 -10.59 17.80
C ILE A 7 -4.06 -10.10 18.78
N GLY A 8 -4.24 -10.77 19.92
CA GLY A 8 -5.16 -10.34 20.99
C GLY A 8 -4.84 -8.94 21.53
N TYR A 9 -3.56 -8.64 21.74
CA TYR A 9 -3.13 -7.29 22.12
C TYR A 9 -3.43 -6.24 21.04
N ALA A 10 -3.22 -6.56 19.76
CA ALA A 10 -3.52 -5.65 18.66
C ALA A 10 -5.03 -5.37 18.52
N ILE A 11 -5.88 -6.37 18.75
CA ILE A 11 -7.34 -6.22 18.82
C ILE A 11 -7.72 -5.29 19.98
N ALA A 12 -7.13 -5.47 21.16
CA ALA A 12 -7.38 -4.61 22.32
C ALA A 12 -6.97 -3.14 22.08
N GLN A 13 -6.00 -2.89 21.20
CA GLN A 13 -5.58 -1.54 20.78
C GLN A 13 -6.44 -0.96 19.63
N GLY A 14 -7.55 -1.62 19.28
CA GLY A 14 -8.50 -1.15 18.29
C GLY A 14 -8.14 -1.48 16.84
N GLN A 15 -7.25 -2.46 16.59
CA GLN A 15 -7.08 -3.00 15.25
C GLN A 15 -8.19 -4.01 14.91
N GLU A 16 -8.68 -3.93 13.68
CA GLU A 16 -9.79 -4.74 13.17
C GLU A 16 -9.29 -6.14 12.73
N LEU A 17 -8.77 -6.91 13.69
CA LEU A 17 -8.24 -8.26 13.49
C LEU A 17 -9.17 -9.30 14.13
N GLU A 18 -9.25 -10.50 13.55
CA GLU A 18 -9.99 -11.64 14.10
C GLU A 18 -9.06 -12.86 14.12
N THR A 19 -9.18 -13.74 15.13
CA THR A 19 -8.42 -15.00 15.22
C THR A 19 -9.35 -16.18 14.89
N PRO A 20 -9.40 -16.65 13.63
CA PRO A 20 -10.36 -17.66 13.18
C PRO A 20 -9.95 -19.12 13.48
N ILE A 21 -8.83 -19.35 14.18
CA ILE A 21 -8.27 -20.67 14.48
C ILE A 21 -8.33 -20.93 15.99
N ASP A 22 -8.58 -22.18 16.38
CA ASP A 22 -8.51 -22.63 17.77
C ASP A 22 -7.16 -22.28 18.40
N ARG A 23 -7.19 -21.78 19.64
CA ARG A 23 -5.99 -21.37 20.39
C ARG A 23 -5.05 -22.57 20.51
N GLU A 24 -3.90 -22.52 19.85
CA GLU A 24 -2.82 -23.45 20.16
C GLU A 24 -2.22 -23.03 21.51
N THR A 25 -2.05 -24.00 22.41
CA THR A 25 -1.35 -23.78 23.69
C THR A 25 0.04 -23.25 23.36
N GLY A 26 0.31 -22.01 23.80
CA GLY A 26 1.53 -21.28 23.43
C GLY A 26 2.78 -22.11 23.65
N GLY A 27 3.73 -21.99 22.71
CA GLY A 27 5.01 -22.66 22.75
C GLY A 27 5.82 -22.33 24.00
N ASP A 28 6.78 -23.20 24.32
CA ASP A 28 7.68 -23.00 25.45
C ASP A 28 8.55 -21.76 25.22
N TYR A 29 8.35 -20.72 26.03
CA TYR A 29 9.17 -19.51 26.02
C TYR A 29 10.34 -19.65 27.00
N GLY A 30 11.54 -19.22 26.57
CA GLY A 30 12.75 -19.26 27.38
C GLY A 30 13.44 -17.90 27.47
N PHE A 31 13.87 -17.52 28.67
CA PHE A 31 14.74 -16.38 28.89
C PHE A 31 16.20 -16.83 28.85
N ALA A 32 17.01 -16.21 27.98
CA ALA A 32 18.41 -16.58 27.79
C ALA A 32 19.35 -15.38 27.98
N VAL A 33 20.46 -15.60 28.69
CA VAL A 33 21.55 -14.63 28.85
C VAL A 33 22.82 -15.13 28.16
N LYS A 34 23.70 -14.20 27.78
CA LYS A 34 24.97 -14.53 27.14
C LYS A 34 25.87 -15.31 28.10
N LYS A 35 26.42 -16.44 27.65
CA LYS A 35 27.29 -17.31 28.47
C LYS A 35 28.42 -16.51 29.14
N GLY A 36 28.44 -16.51 30.47
CA GLY A 36 29.43 -15.82 31.29
C GLY A 36 29.12 -14.34 31.62
N GLN A 37 27.97 -13.83 31.21
CA GLN A 37 27.48 -12.50 31.60
C GLN A 37 26.20 -12.62 32.41
N ASN A 38 26.14 -11.91 33.54
CA ASN A 38 24.97 -11.72 34.40
C ASN A 38 24.18 -13.02 34.71
N PRO A 39 24.83 -14.06 35.28
CA PRO A 39 24.14 -15.29 35.68
C PRO A 39 23.05 -15.03 36.72
N GLU A 40 23.21 -13.97 37.53
CA GLU A 40 22.24 -13.47 38.50
C GLU A 40 20.86 -13.16 37.88
N LEU A 41 20.79 -12.75 36.61
CA LEU A 41 19.52 -12.45 35.94
C LEU A 41 18.70 -13.71 35.68
N LEU A 42 19.35 -14.85 35.42
CA LEU A 42 18.65 -16.13 35.27
C LEU A 42 18.08 -16.59 36.62
N GLU A 43 18.85 -16.43 37.69
CA GLU A 43 18.40 -16.78 39.04
C GLU A 43 17.21 -15.91 39.47
N MET A 44 17.34 -14.59 39.34
CA MET A 44 16.27 -13.64 39.65
C MET A 44 15.00 -13.87 38.82
N PHE A 45 15.16 -14.18 37.52
CA PHE A 45 14.02 -14.46 36.64
C PHE A 45 13.28 -15.74 37.05
N ASN A 46 14.01 -16.82 37.31
CA ASN A 46 13.41 -18.08 37.72
C ASN A 46 12.77 -17.99 39.11
N GLU A 47 13.39 -17.25 40.04
CA GLU A 47 12.82 -16.99 41.37
C GLU A 47 11.53 -16.17 41.27
N ALA A 48 11.53 -15.10 40.46
CA ALA A 48 10.35 -14.27 40.24
C ALA A 48 9.22 -15.06 39.56
N LEU A 49 9.54 -15.91 38.57
CA LEU A 49 8.56 -16.75 37.90
C LEU A 49 7.93 -17.75 38.88
N GLN A 50 8.75 -18.41 39.69
CA GLN A 50 8.27 -19.36 40.69
C GLN A 50 7.41 -18.68 41.76
N GLU A 51 7.74 -17.45 42.15
CA GLU A 51 6.93 -16.67 43.07
C GLU A 51 5.58 -16.27 42.44
N MET A 52 5.56 -15.83 41.18
CA MET A 52 4.30 -15.49 40.47
C MET A 52 3.39 -16.71 40.26
N GLU A 53 3.95 -17.88 39.99
CA GLU A 53 3.20 -19.14 39.92
C GLU A 53 2.63 -19.52 41.29
N ARG A 54 3.40 -19.29 42.37
CA ARG A 54 2.97 -19.59 43.75
C ARG A 54 1.89 -18.65 44.25
N THR A 55 1.95 -17.36 43.89
CA THR A 55 0.97 -16.35 44.30
C THR A 55 -0.31 -16.40 43.46
N GLY A 56 -0.29 -17.12 42.32
CA GLY A 56 -1.38 -17.11 41.34
C GLY A 56 -1.49 -15.78 40.58
N GLU A 57 -0.52 -14.89 40.74
CA GLU A 57 -0.43 -13.62 40.01
C GLU A 57 -0.18 -13.87 38.52
N TYR A 58 0.54 -14.95 38.19
CA TYR A 58 0.70 -15.41 36.81
C TYR A 58 -0.66 -15.67 36.13
N ASP A 59 -1.55 -16.44 36.77
CA ASP A 59 -2.87 -16.77 36.22
C ASP A 59 -3.78 -15.53 36.11
N GLN A 60 -3.61 -14.54 36.99
CA GLN A 60 -4.33 -13.27 36.94
C GLN A 60 -3.87 -12.40 35.77
N ILE A 61 -2.57 -12.35 35.51
CA ILE A 61 -2.02 -11.64 34.35
C ILE A 61 -2.49 -12.33 33.07
N VAL A 62 -2.39 -13.66 33.00
CA VAL A 62 -2.84 -14.42 31.83
C VAL A 62 -4.33 -14.19 31.57
N SER A 63 -5.21 -14.32 32.57
CA SER A 63 -6.64 -14.03 32.39
C SER A 63 -6.90 -12.59 31.94
N SER A 64 -6.23 -11.59 32.53
CA SER A 64 -6.43 -10.18 32.18
C SER A 64 -6.08 -9.83 30.72
N TYR A 65 -5.16 -10.58 30.10
CA TYR A 65 -4.72 -10.35 28.72
C TYR A 65 -5.23 -11.39 27.73
N VAL A 66 -5.77 -12.53 28.19
CA VAL A 66 -6.13 -13.69 27.35
C VAL A 66 -7.61 -14.11 27.48
N GLU A 67 -8.32 -13.77 28.57
CA GLU A 67 -9.73 -14.20 28.78
C GLU A 67 -10.80 -13.26 28.21
N ASP A 68 -10.50 -12.02 27.85
CA ASP A 68 -11.56 -11.03 27.51
C ASP A 68 -11.95 -10.97 26.02
N SER A 69 -12.12 -12.13 25.38
CA SER A 69 -12.66 -12.23 24.01
C SER A 69 -13.75 -13.30 23.82
N ASP A 70 -14.11 -14.03 24.88
CA ASP A 70 -15.00 -15.20 24.82
C ASP A 70 -16.51 -14.88 24.81
N SER A 71 -16.93 -13.63 24.57
CA SER A 71 -18.36 -13.28 24.59
C SER A 71 -18.84 -12.38 23.45
N ALA A 72 -18.41 -12.70 22.21
CA ALA A 72 -19.11 -12.24 21.01
C ALA A 72 -19.21 -13.35 19.94
N THR A 73 -20.16 -14.27 20.15
CA THR A 73 -20.86 -15.03 19.09
C THR A 73 -19.96 -15.65 18.00
N ALA A 74 -19.12 -16.62 18.37
CA ALA A 74 -18.53 -17.54 17.39
C ALA A 74 -19.56 -18.62 17.06
N SER A 75 -20.32 -18.43 15.98
CA SER A 75 -20.99 -19.54 15.32
C SER A 75 -19.91 -20.50 14.81
N GLU A 76 -19.91 -21.71 15.38
CA GLU A 76 -19.17 -22.87 14.91
C GLU A 76 -19.23 -22.99 13.38
N SER A 77 -18.08 -22.99 12.70
CA SER A 77 -17.96 -23.68 11.43
C SER A 77 -16.54 -24.20 11.23
N SER A 78 -16.32 -25.39 11.81
CA SER A 78 -15.23 -26.30 11.46
C SER A 78 -15.27 -26.59 9.96
N THR A 79 -14.65 -25.73 9.16
CA THR A 79 -14.55 -25.91 7.72
C THR A 79 -13.17 -26.50 7.43
N ASP A 80 -13.14 -27.62 6.71
CA ASP A 80 -11.94 -28.33 6.32
C ASP A 80 -11.01 -27.42 5.49
N GLU A 81 -9.99 -26.83 6.13
CA GLU A 81 -9.00 -25.94 5.52
C GLU A 81 -7.93 -26.70 4.71
N SER A 82 -8.04 -28.03 4.60
CA SER A 82 -7.16 -28.85 3.77
C SER A 82 -7.36 -28.64 2.25
N SER A 83 -8.46 -27.97 1.87
CA SER A 83 -8.82 -27.69 0.48
C SER A 83 -8.90 -26.18 0.21
N LEU A 84 -8.41 -25.76 -0.96
CA LEU A 84 -8.45 -24.36 -1.43
C LEU A 84 -9.86 -23.75 -1.37
N VAL A 85 -10.89 -24.57 -1.56
CA VAL A 85 -12.30 -24.14 -1.52
C VAL A 85 -12.76 -23.84 -0.10
N GLY A 86 -12.26 -24.57 0.90
CA GLY A 86 -12.54 -24.32 2.32
C GLY A 86 -11.95 -22.99 2.77
N LEU A 87 -10.67 -22.75 2.46
CA LEU A 87 -9.97 -21.50 2.74
C LEU A 87 -10.67 -20.29 2.12
N LEU A 88 -11.07 -20.40 0.84
CA LEU A 88 -11.78 -19.33 0.13
C LEU A 88 -13.14 -19.02 0.75
N ARG A 89 -13.89 -20.04 1.18
CA ARG A 89 -15.23 -19.86 1.77
C ARG A 89 -15.16 -19.30 3.18
N ASN A 90 -14.12 -19.63 3.95
CA ASN A 90 -13.91 -19.08 5.28
C ASN A 90 -13.47 -17.61 5.20
N ASN A 91 -12.52 -17.30 4.30
CA ASN A 91 -11.90 -15.97 4.21
C ASN A 91 -12.57 -15.03 3.18
N TYR A 92 -13.67 -15.44 2.55
CA TYR A 92 -14.27 -14.71 1.44
C TYR A 92 -14.56 -13.24 1.75
N ARG A 93 -14.96 -12.93 3.00
CA ARG A 93 -15.30 -11.56 3.42
C ARG A 93 -14.09 -10.65 3.43
N VAL A 94 -12.97 -11.12 4.00
CA VAL A 94 -11.69 -10.39 4.03
C VAL A 94 -11.12 -10.24 2.62
N LEU A 95 -11.16 -11.30 1.82
CA LEU A 95 -10.72 -11.26 0.42
C LEU A 95 -11.55 -10.27 -0.41
N LEU A 96 -12.87 -10.24 -0.23
CA LEU A 96 -13.75 -9.32 -0.94
C LEU A 96 -13.54 -7.86 -0.49
N SER A 97 -13.29 -7.64 0.80
CA SER A 97 -12.92 -6.32 1.33
C SER A 97 -11.59 -5.83 0.74
N GLY A 98 -10.56 -6.67 0.74
CA GLY A 98 -9.25 -6.35 0.14
C GLY A 98 -9.33 -6.13 -1.38
N LEU A 99 -10.16 -6.92 -2.07
CA LEU A 99 -10.45 -6.72 -3.50
C LEU A 99 -11.09 -5.35 -3.73
N TRP A 100 -12.10 -5.00 -2.94
CA TRP A 100 -12.76 -3.70 -3.03
C TRP A 100 -11.78 -2.55 -2.81
N GLN A 101 -10.92 -2.66 -1.80
CA GLN A 101 -9.89 -1.66 -1.51
C GLN A 101 -8.90 -1.49 -2.67
N THR A 102 -8.51 -2.60 -3.30
CA THR A 102 -7.63 -2.59 -4.48
C THR A 102 -8.28 -1.91 -5.67
N ILE A 103 -9.56 -2.20 -5.93
CA ILE A 103 -10.33 -1.57 -7.01
C ILE A 103 -10.48 -0.06 -6.74
N ALA A 104 -10.81 0.33 -5.51
CA ALA A 104 -10.95 1.72 -5.12
C ALA A 104 -9.62 2.49 -5.29
N LEU A 105 -8.51 1.92 -4.81
CA LEU A 105 -7.16 2.47 -5.02
C LEU A 105 -6.86 2.63 -6.49
N ALA A 106 -7.06 1.59 -7.30
CA ALA A 106 -6.74 1.60 -8.72
C ALA A 106 -7.55 2.68 -9.46
N LEU A 107 -8.87 2.75 -9.25
CA LEU A 107 -9.75 3.69 -9.95
C LEU A 107 -9.43 5.14 -9.60
N ILE A 108 -9.28 5.45 -8.30
CA ILE A 108 -9.01 6.82 -7.85
C ILE A 108 -7.62 7.25 -8.32
N SER A 109 -6.61 6.40 -8.11
CA SER A 109 -5.23 6.73 -8.48
C SER A 109 -5.08 6.90 -9.99
N PHE A 110 -5.74 6.05 -10.77
CA PHE A 110 -5.72 6.10 -12.23
C PHE A 110 -6.44 7.35 -12.76
N ALA A 111 -7.59 7.72 -12.20
CA ALA A 111 -8.30 8.94 -12.59
C ALA A 111 -7.42 10.19 -12.38
N LEU A 112 -6.76 10.29 -11.22
CA LEU A 112 -5.83 11.39 -10.94
C LEU A 112 -4.59 11.33 -11.83
N ALA A 113 -4.04 10.13 -12.05
CA ALA A 113 -2.88 9.92 -12.91
C ALA A 113 -3.15 10.34 -14.35
N LEU A 114 -4.36 10.10 -14.85
CA LEU A 114 -4.77 10.47 -16.20
C LEU A 114 -4.81 11.99 -16.36
N ILE A 115 -5.35 12.72 -15.39
CA ILE A 115 -5.39 14.19 -15.41
C ILE A 115 -3.95 14.74 -15.42
N ILE A 116 -3.13 14.31 -14.45
CA ILE A 116 -1.75 14.80 -14.31
C ILE A 116 -0.90 14.39 -15.52
N GLY A 117 -1.02 13.14 -15.95
CA GLY A 117 -0.25 12.58 -17.06
C GLY A 117 -0.56 13.26 -18.38
N ILE A 118 -1.83 13.60 -18.66
CA ILE A 118 -2.19 14.38 -19.85
C ILE A 118 -1.58 15.78 -19.80
N ILE A 119 -1.63 16.47 -18.65
CA ILE A 119 -1.06 17.81 -18.50
C ILE A 119 0.46 17.78 -18.73
N ILE A 120 1.17 16.87 -18.06
CA ILE A 120 2.63 16.72 -18.20
C ILE A 120 3.00 16.27 -19.62
N GLY A 121 2.24 15.33 -20.20
CA GLY A 121 2.43 14.88 -21.58
C GLY A 121 2.28 16.03 -22.58
N LEU A 122 1.31 16.92 -22.38
CA LEU A 122 1.14 18.10 -23.23
C LEU A 122 2.27 19.12 -23.07
N PHE A 123 2.79 19.31 -21.84
CA PHE A 123 3.96 20.16 -21.61
C PHE A 123 5.22 19.63 -22.28
N SER A 124 5.36 18.31 -22.40
CA SER A 124 6.52 17.68 -23.06
C SER A 124 6.60 17.97 -24.57
N VAL A 125 5.47 18.28 -25.22
CA VAL A 125 5.39 18.62 -26.66
C VAL A 125 5.18 20.12 -26.91
N ALA A 126 5.12 20.92 -25.84
CA ALA A 126 4.94 22.36 -25.96
C ALA A 126 6.14 23.02 -26.68
N PRO A 127 5.91 24.12 -27.44
CA PRO A 127 6.98 24.84 -28.12
C PRO A 127 7.96 25.53 -27.14
N ILE A 128 7.58 25.66 -25.86
CA ILE A 128 8.37 26.31 -24.81
C ILE A 128 9.39 25.31 -24.25
N LYS A 129 10.68 25.60 -24.47
CA LYS A 129 11.79 24.74 -24.01
C LYS A 129 11.77 24.46 -22.50
N THR A 130 11.37 25.44 -21.69
CA THR A 130 11.29 25.31 -20.23
C THR A 130 10.24 24.29 -19.78
N LEU A 131 9.02 24.35 -20.35
CA LEU A 131 7.94 23.40 -20.04
C LEU A 131 8.35 21.98 -20.41
N ARG A 132 8.97 21.82 -21.59
CA ARG A 132 9.48 20.52 -22.02
C ARG A 132 10.56 19.99 -21.09
N GLY A 133 11.49 20.85 -20.66
CA GLY A 133 12.53 20.47 -19.70
C GLY A 133 11.96 20.00 -18.37
N ILE A 134 10.98 20.72 -17.81
CA ILE A 134 10.31 20.35 -16.55
C ILE A 134 9.56 19.02 -16.71
N ALA A 135 8.81 18.85 -17.79
CA ALA A 135 8.06 17.63 -18.05
C ALA A 135 9.00 16.41 -18.21
N SER A 136 10.08 16.55 -18.99
CA SER A 136 11.07 15.48 -19.14
C SER A 136 11.75 15.14 -17.82
N PHE A 137 12.18 16.15 -17.05
CA PHE A 137 12.79 15.92 -15.74
C PHE A 137 11.85 15.17 -14.80
N TYR A 138 10.58 15.58 -14.71
CA TYR A 138 9.57 14.89 -13.92
C TYR A 138 9.44 13.41 -14.33
N VAL A 139 9.26 13.15 -15.63
CA VAL A 139 9.09 11.79 -16.16
C VAL A 139 10.33 10.94 -15.89
N ASP A 140 11.52 11.46 -16.16
CA ASP A 140 12.79 10.75 -16.00
C ASP A 140 13.05 10.39 -14.53
N VAL A 141 12.79 11.31 -13.60
CA VAL A 141 12.93 11.06 -12.16
C VAL A 141 11.93 10.02 -11.68
N ILE A 142 10.64 10.21 -11.97
CA ILE A 142 9.59 9.33 -11.45
C ILE A 142 9.70 7.91 -12.02
N ARG A 143 10.11 7.76 -13.29
CA ARG A 143 10.33 6.44 -13.90
C ARG A 143 11.67 5.82 -13.53
N GLY A 144 12.64 6.63 -13.09
CA GLY A 144 13.94 6.17 -12.61
C GLY A 144 13.93 5.65 -11.17
N ILE A 145 12.94 6.05 -10.36
CA ILE A 145 12.79 5.61 -8.98
C ILE A 145 11.99 4.29 -8.92
N PRO A 146 12.50 3.23 -8.26
CA PRO A 146 11.72 2.03 -8.02
C PRO A 146 10.41 2.34 -7.28
N MET A 147 9.30 1.75 -7.72
CA MET A 147 7.97 2.00 -7.14
C MET A 147 7.92 1.83 -5.62
N MET A 148 8.56 0.78 -5.10
CA MET A 148 8.64 0.56 -3.66
C MET A 148 9.38 1.69 -2.94
N VAL A 149 10.47 2.20 -3.52
CA VAL A 149 11.22 3.33 -2.94
C VAL A 149 10.37 4.59 -2.93
N LEU A 150 9.60 4.84 -3.99
CA LEU A 150 8.66 5.95 -4.03
C LEU A 150 7.58 5.82 -2.96
N ALA A 151 7.00 4.62 -2.80
CA ALA A 151 5.99 4.34 -1.77
C ALA A 151 6.54 4.63 -0.37
N PHE A 152 7.74 4.12 -0.06
CA PHE A 152 8.40 4.36 1.21
C PHE A 152 8.72 5.85 1.44
N PHE A 153 9.18 6.55 0.40
CA PHE A 153 9.45 7.97 0.50
C PHE A 153 8.18 8.77 0.79
N ILE A 154 7.05 8.47 0.14
CA ILE A 154 5.78 9.14 0.39
C ILE A 154 5.23 8.80 1.78
N PHE A 155 5.31 7.54 2.19
CA PHE A 155 4.74 7.12 3.47
C PHE A 155 5.54 7.59 4.67
N PHE A 156 6.87 7.39 4.66
CA PHE A 156 7.73 7.74 5.79
C PHE A 156 8.39 9.11 5.60
N GLY A 157 9.05 9.32 4.46
CA GLY A 157 9.87 10.51 4.23
C GLY A 157 9.06 11.80 4.16
N LEU A 158 7.97 11.80 3.36
CA LEU A 158 7.13 12.97 3.21
C LEU A 158 6.35 13.26 4.50
N SER A 159 5.81 12.23 5.17
CA SER A 159 5.11 12.38 6.45
C SER A 159 5.99 13.01 7.52
N ASP A 160 7.24 12.58 7.64
CA ASP A 160 8.22 13.13 8.59
C ASP A 160 8.61 14.58 8.21
N ALA A 161 8.84 14.85 6.92
CA ALA A 161 9.22 16.18 6.44
C ALA A 161 8.13 17.24 6.65
N ILE A 162 6.85 16.86 6.54
CA ILE A 162 5.72 17.78 6.76
C ILE A 162 5.16 17.72 8.19
N GLY A 163 5.60 16.78 9.01
CA GLY A 163 5.12 16.56 10.37
C GLY A 163 3.66 16.09 10.46
N ILE A 164 3.11 15.51 9.39
CA ILE A 164 1.72 15.02 9.31
C ILE A 164 1.77 13.53 8.96
N THR A 165 1.09 12.70 9.76
CA THR A 165 0.95 11.28 9.48
C THR A 165 -0.01 11.08 8.29
N ILE A 166 0.54 10.66 7.15
CA ILE A 166 -0.26 10.36 5.96
C ILE A 166 -0.86 8.96 6.11
N PRO A 167 -2.19 8.78 6.02
CA PRO A 167 -2.80 7.45 6.05
C PRO A 167 -2.32 6.57 4.89
N ASP A 168 -2.16 5.26 5.15
CA ASP A 168 -1.65 4.26 4.22
C ASP A 168 -2.37 4.30 2.86
N PHE A 169 -3.70 4.42 2.89
CA PHE A 169 -4.52 4.50 1.69
C PHE A 169 -4.18 5.73 0.83
N THR A 170 -4.00 6.89 1.46
CA THR A 170 -3.64 8.14 0.79
C THR A 170 -2.22 8.10 0.23
N ALA A 171 -1.27 7.55 0.99
CA ALA A 171 0.10 7.35 0.53
C ALA A 171 0.14 6.41 -0.69
N GLY A 172 -0.67 5.35 -0.68
CA GLY A 172 -0.89 4.47 -1.83
C GLY A 172 -1.41 5.23 -3.05
N ILE A 173 -2.45 6.06 -2.88
CA ILE A 173 -3.01 6.87 -3.98
C ILE A 173 -1.93 7.78 -4.58
N ILE A 174 -1.23 8.56 -3.74
CA ILE A 174 -0.22 9.51 -4.21
C ILE A 174 0.88 8.77 -4.99
N THR A 175 1.36 7.66 -4.45
CA THR A 175 2.42 6.86 -5.07
C THR A 175 2.00 6.32 -6.44
N LEU A 176 0.83 5.67 -6.51
CA LEU A 176 0.31 5.12 -7.76
C LEU A 176 0.03 6.24 -8.76
N THR A 177 -0.54 7.36 -8.32
CA THR A 177 -0.84 8.51 -9.17
C THR A 177 0.42 9.10 -9.79
N LEU A 178 1.45 9.38 -8.99
CA LEU A 178 2.70 9.97 -9.48
C LEU A 178 3.33 9.05 -10.53
N ASN A 179 3.51 7.78 -10.19
CA ASN A 179 4.16 6.86 -11.11
C ASN A 179 3.35 6.63 -12.38
N ALA A 180 2.06 6.30 -12.28
CA ALA A 180 1.21 6.08 -13.45
C ALA A 180 1.12 7.34 -14.33
N SER A 181 1.11 8.54 -13.75
CA SER A 181 1.04 9.78 -14.53
C SER A 181 2.29 10.01 -15.39
N ALA A 182 3.47 9.58 -14.94
CA ALA A 182 4.70 9.66 -15.74
C ALA A 182 4.66 8.71 -16.95
N TYR A 183 4.11 7.50 -16.79
CA TYR A 183 3.88 6.59 -17.91
C TYR A 183 2.81 7.13 -18.88
N ILE A 184 1.72 7.68 -18.35
CA ILE A 184 0.66 8.29 -19.17
C ILE A 184 1.19 9.50 -19.94
N ALA A 185 2.03 10.33 -19.33
CA ALA A 185 2.66 11.47 -20.01
C ALA A 185 3.46 11.03 -21.25
N GLU A 186 4.15 9.90 -21.14
CA GLU A 186 4.93 9.32 -22.24
C GLU A 186 4.05 8.69 -23.33
N ILE A 187 2.94 8.06 -22.94
CA ILE A 187 1.92 7.59 -23.88
C ILE A 187 1.33 8.77 -24.65
N VAL A 188 1.00 9.87 -23.97
CA VAL A 188 0.48 11.09 -24.60
C VAL A 188 1.50 11.71 -25.54
N ARG A 189 2.76 11.88 -25.08
CA ARG A 189 3.87 12.37 -25.90
C ARG A 189 4.09 11.50 -27.14
N GLY A 190 4.12 10.18 -26.96
CA GLY A 190 4.26 9.20 -28.02
C GLY A 190 3.09 9.24 -29.01
N GLY A 191 1.86 9.34 -28.52
CA GLY A 191 0.66 9.45 -29.35
C GLY A 191 0.63 10.72 -30.20
N ILE A 192 1.09 11.85 -29.65
CA ILE A 192 1.20 13.12 -30.39
C ILE A 192 2.30 13.02 -31.46
N ASN A 193 3.46 12.46 -31.11
CA ASN A 193 4.58 12.30 -32.03
C ASN A 193 4.35 11.23 -33.12
N ALA A 194 3.40 10.32 -32.91
CA ALA A 194 3.02 9.31 -33.90
C ALA A 194 2.25 9.89 -35.10
N VAL A 195 1.74 11.13 -34.99
CA VAL A 195 1.03 11.79 -36.10
C VAL A 195 2.02 12.09 -37.24
N PRO A 196 1.77 11.59 -38.47
CA PRO A 196 2.64 11.84 -39.61
C PRO A 196 2.80 13.33 -39.90
N THR A 197 4.03 13.76 -40.22
CA THR A 197 4.33 15.16 -40.56
C THR A 197 3.53 15.66 -41.76
N GLY A 198 3.16 14.77 -42.70
CA GLY A 198 2.30 15.10 -43.84
C GLY A 198 0.92 15.65 -43.44
N GLN A 199 0.34 15.21 -42.30
CA GLN A 199 -0.93 15.77 -41.79
C GLN A 199 -0.75 17.20 -41.26
N MET A 200 0.42 17.49 -40.67
CA MET A 200 0.78 18.82 -40.23
C MET A 200 1.05 19.75 -41.43
N GLU A 201 1.70 19.26 -42.47
CA GLU A 201 1.97 20.00 -43.71
C GLU A 201 0.68 20.30 -44.48
N ALA A 202 -0.20 19.31 -44.65
CA ALA A 202 -1.50 19.48 -45.31
C ALA A 202 -2.38 20.52 -44.59
N SER A 203 -2.42 20.48 -43.25
CA SER A 203 -3.18 21.44 -42.44
C SER A 203 -2.64 22.87 -42.56
N ARG A 204 -1.31 23.02 -42.65
CA ARG A 204 -0.68 24.33 -42.89
C ARG A 204 -0.94 24.85 -44.30
N SER A 205 -1.00 23.97 -45.31
CA SER A 205 -1.40 24.34 -46.68
C SER A 205 -2.86 24.81 -46.76
N LEU A 206 -3.71 24.36 -45.85
CA LEU A 206 -5.09 24.86 -45.67
C LEU A 206 -5.18 26.14 -44.82
N GLY A 207 -4.05 26.75 -44.45
CA GLY A 207 -4.00 27.99 -43.68
C GLY A 207 -4.30 27.84 -42.19
N LEU A 208 -4.31 26.61 -41.64
CA LEU A 208 -4.52 26.40 -40.21
C LEU A 208 -3.28 26.77 -39.39
N THR A 209 -3.49 27.48 -38.28
CA THR A 209 -2.43 27.78 -37.30
C THR A 209 -2.02 26.51 -36.55
N TYR A 210 -0.80 26.48 -36.01
CA TYR A 210 -0.24 25.31 -35.31
C TYR A 210 -1.16 24.79 -34.18
N ASN A 211 -1.69 25.69 -33.34
CA ASN A 211 -2.60 25.32 -32.26
C ASN A 211 -3.91 24.72 -32.77
N ARG A 212 -4.49 25.27 -33.85
CA ARG A 212 -5.71 24.73 -34.46
C ARG A 212 -5.44 23.38 -35.12
N THR A 213 -4.29 23.23 -35.77
CA THR A 213 -3.86 21.98 -36.40
C THR A 213 -3.67 20.89 -35.36
N MET A 214 -2.97 21.20 -34.26
CA MET A 214 -2.73 20.28 -33.15
C MET A 214 -4.05 19.85 -32.50
N GLN A 215 -4.95 20.79 -32.20
CA GLN A 215 -6.26 20.50 -31.62
C GLN A 215 -7.11 19.61 -32.54
N LYS A 216 -7.08 19.87 -33.86
CA LYS A 216 -7.91 19.14 -34.83
C LYS A 216 -7.34 17.75 -35.12
N ASN A 217 -6.02 17.61 -35.30
CA ASN A 217 -5.37 16.33 -35.50
C ASN A 217 -5.40 15.44 -34.25
N LEU A 218 -5.30 16.02 -33.05
CA LEU A 218 -5.43 15.29 -31.78
C LEU A 218 -6.84 14.71 -31.60
N PHE A 219 -7.89 15.41 -32.04
CA PHE A 219 -9.27 14.92 -31.98
C PHE A 219 -9.69 14.06 -33.20
N CYS A 220 -9.04 14.21 -34.36
CA CYS A 220 -9.36 13.47 -35.59
C CYS A 220 -8.73 12.08 -35.70
N LEU A 221 -7.83 11.66 -34.78
CA LEU A 221 -7.31 10.28 -34.71
C LEU A 221 -8.37 9.20 -34.41
N LYS A 222 -9.66 9.56 -34.42
CA LYS A 222 -10.79 8.68 -34.13
C LYS A 222 -11.59 8.26 -35.36
N GLN A 223 -11.05 8.41 -36.58
CA GLN A 223 -11.64 7.87 -37.81
C GLN A 223 -10.62 7.14 -38.68
#